data_AF-A0A2P4XL38-F1
#
_entry.id   AF-A0A2P4XL38-F1
#
_cell.length_a   1.000
_cell.length_b   1.000
_cell.length_c   1.000
_cell.angle_alpha   90.00
_cell.angle_beta   90.00
_cell.angle_gamma   90.00
#
_symmetry.space_group_name_H-M   'P 1'
#
loop_
_entity.id
_entity.type
_entity.pdbx_description
1 polymer ?
#
loop_
_entity_poly.entity_id
_entity_poly.type
_entity_poly.pdbx_seq_one_letter_code
_entity_poly.pdbx_strand_id
1 'polypeptide(L)'
;MPVVESPLVAPYDQSLVTPKRLEPIRVHSTVSVVSSVDRDDCASVQWRPSNLGTLKEDPRRQLTVLGIVGLCYFSVCGGPIGSEPIISAGGPLIGLILLLLFPIILGLPIAYVTAELSTAYPEDGGYTVWVLNAFGPFWGFQTGYWAWISGVIDNALYPGLAVSTFTEVYGDIGSPTAEYFIKAAIAVALTLPNLLGIRIVGNGMVVLSIFVMIPFIVLFVWGLVSDG
;
A
#
# COMPACT_ATOMS: atom_id res chain seq x y z
N MET A 1 35.50 49.08 -49.10
CA MET A 1 34.90 48.47 -47.89
C MET A 1 35.93 47.53 -47.30
N PRO A 2 36.51 47.85 -46.13
CA PRO A 2 37.55 47.04 -45.51
C PRO A 2 36.98 45.82 -44.79
N VAL A 3 37.83 44.80 -44.74
CA VAL A 3 37.66 43.45 -44.18
C VAL A 3 37.44 43.52 -42.67
N VAL A 4 36.43 42.78 -42.17
CA VAL A 4 36.17 42.59 -40.74
C VAL A 4 37.02 41.43 -40.24
N GLU A 5 38.03 41.74 -39.42
CA GLU A 5 38.83 40.76 -38.68
C GLU A 5 38.05 40.21 -37.49
N SER A 6 38.03 38.87 -37.37
CA SER A 6 37.55 38.14 -36.21
C SER A 6 38.69 37.87 -35.21
N PRO A 7 38.58 38.25 -33.92
CA PRO A 7 39.52 37.81 -32.91
C PRO A 7 38.96 36.65 -32.06
N LEU A 8 39.62 35.50 -32.23
CA LEU A 8 40.22 34.67 -31.18
C LEU A 8 39.34 33.94 -30.13
N VAL A 9 39.55 32.63 -30.15
CA VAL A 9 39.26 31.55 -29.19
C VAL A 9 39.88 31.82 -27.81
N ALA A 10 39.11 31.59 -26.73
CA ALA A 10 39.65 31.28 -25.40
C ALA A 10 38.55 30.62 -24.50
N PRO A 11 38.92 29.81 -23.49
CA PRO A 11 38.33 28.49 -23.26
C PRO A 11 37.36 28.39 -22.08
N TYR A 12 36.42 27.45 -22.18
CA TYR A 12 35.71 26.88 -21.04
C TYR A 12 36.69 26.04 -20.20
N ASP A 13 36.46 26.05 -18.88
CA ASP A 13 36.92 25.08 -17.88
C ASP A 13 38.24 25.41 -17.14
N GLN A 14 38.15 26.09 -15.98
CA GLN A 14 39.16 25.99 -14.87
C GLN A 14 38.89 26.79 -13.57
N SER A 15 37.67 26.83 -13.00
CA SER A 15 37.49 27.49 -11.68
C SER A 15 36.53 26.84 -10.69
N LEU A 16 36.37 25.51 -10.73
CA LEU A 16 35.76 24.74 -9.64
C LEU A 16 36.81 24.06 -8.75
N VAL A 17 37.58 24.82 -7.96
CA VAL A 17 38.25 24.27 -6.76
C VAL A 17 38.41 25.36 -5.69
N THR A 18 37.40 25.58 -4.83
CA THR A 18 37.57 25.87 -3.39
C THR A 18 36.20 26.04 -2.70
N PRO A 19 35.90 25.30 -1.62
CA PRO A 19 34.64 25.45 -0.89
C PRO A 19 34.73 26.66 0.05
N LYS A 20 34.16 27.80 -0.36
CA LYS A 20 33.88 28.90 0.57
C LYS A 20 32.67 28.54 1.44
N ARG A 21 32.96 28.26 2.70
CA ARG A 21 32.05 28.27 3.85
C ARG A 21 31.05 29.43 3.73
N LEU A 22 29.79 29.12 3.42
CA LEU A 22 28.70 30.10 3.38
C LEU A 22 28.14 30.26 4.80
N GLU A 23 28.28 31.46 5.36
CA GLU A 23 27.59 31.83 6.60
C GLU A 23 26.08 31.95 6.34
N PRO A 24 25.21 31.53 7.28
CA PRO A 24 23.77 31.67 7.12
C PRO A 24 23.36 33.13 7.30
N ILE A 25 23.18 33.81 6.18
CA ILE A 25 22.64 35.18 6.12
C ILE A 25 21.16 35.15 6.49
N ARG A 26 20.87 35.54 7.74
CA ARG A 26 19.55 35.88 8.26
C ARG A 26 19.12 37.20 7.64
N VAL A 27 18.11 37.18 6.76
CA VAL A 27 17.48 38.40 6.23
C VAL A 27 15.98 38.35 6.50
N HIS A 28 15.57 39.14 7.49
CA HIS A 28 14.26 39.75 7.50
C HIS A 28 14.21 40.73 6.33
N SER A 29 13.32 40.51 5.38
CA SER A 29 12.87 41.56 4.47
C SER A 29 11.40 41.37 4.16
N THR A 30 10.59 42.13 4.89
CA THR A 30 9.27 42.60 4.47
C THR A 30 9.37 43.18 3.07
N VAL A 31 8.72 42.58 2.07
CA VAL A 31 8.59 43.21 0.75
C VAL A 31 7.14 43.16 0.28
N SER A 32 6.65 44.39 0.18
CA SER A 32 5.47 44.94 -0.49
C SER A 32 4.64 44.02 -1.39
N VAL A 33 3.34 44.03 -1.08
CA VAL A 33 2.24 43.85 -2.01
C VAL A 33 2.40 44.82 -3.19
N VAL A 34 2.59 44.29 -4.40
CA VAL A 34 2.29 45.00 -5.64
C VAL A 34 1.52 44.04 -6.54
N SER A 35 0.28 44.42 -6.82
CA SER A 35 -0.54 43.82 -7.85
C SER A 35 0.04 44.13 -9.22
N SER A 36 0.35 43.10 -10.00
CA SER A 36 0.35 43.20 -11.46
C SER A 36 -0.51 42.08 -11.99
N VAL A 37 -1.72 42.46 -12.40
CA VAL A 37 -2.51 41.72 -13.36
C VAL A 37 -1.68 41.67 -14.63
N ASP A 38 -1.19 40.50 -14.99
CA ASP A 38 -0.87 40.20 -16.38
C ASP A 38 -1.42 38.84 -16.75
N ARG A 39 -1.97 38.80 -17.94
CA ARG A 39 -2.91 37.81 -18.45
C ARG A 39 -2.17 37.04 -19.53
N ASP A 40 -1.62 35.90 -19.18
CA ASP A 40 -1.19 34.89 -20.15
C ASP A 40 -1.71 33.52 -19.72
N ASP A 41 -2.53 32.95 -20.61
CA ASP A 41 -3.12 31.63 -20.52
C ASP A 41 -2.05 30.55 -20.59
N CYS A 42 -1.64 30.06 -19.42
CA CYS A 42 -1.18 28.69 -19.25
C CYS A 42 -1.53 28.25 -17.83
N ALA A 43 -2.56 27.44 -17.69
CA ALA A 43 -2.98 26.85 -16.42
C ALA A 43 -1.92 25.85 -15.92
N SER A 44 -0.80 26.38 -15.45
CA SER A 44 0.09 25.65 -14.57
C SER A 44 -0.62 25.52 -13.23
N VAL A 45 -0.99 24.30 -12.86
CA VAL A 45 -1.46 23.97 -11.52
C VAL A 45 -0.27 24.19 -10.59
N GLN A 46 -0.09 25.42 -10.15
CA GLN A 46 0.91 25.78 -9.18
C GLN A 46 0.44 25.21 -7.84
N TRP A 47 0.99 24.06 -7.47
CA TRP A 47 0.86 23.48 -6.14
C TRP A 47 1.32 24.52 -5.14
N ARG A 48 0.36 25.25 -4.55
CA ARG A 48 0.61 26.19 -3.47
C ARG A 48 1.14 25.34 -2.31
N PRO A 49 2.41 25.47 -1.90
CA PRO A 49 2.84 24.82 -0.67
C PRO A 49 2.03 25.49 0.43
N SER A 50 1.09 24.75 1.01
CA SER A 50 0.37 25.16 2.20
C SER A 50 1.42 25.65 3.18
N ASN A 51 1.24 26.83 3.77
CA ASN A 51 2.07 27.35 4.87
C ASN A 51 1.91 26.51 6.16
N LEU A 52 1.73 25.19 6.02
CA LEU A 52 1.58 24.15 7.03
C LEU A 52 2.94 23.74 7.63
N GLY A 53 3.98 24.57 7.47
CA GLY A 53 5.28 24.34 8.08
C GLY A 53 5.30 24.58 9.60
N THR A 54 4.20 25.00 10.22
CA THR A 54 4.12 25.34 11.65
C THR A 54 3.18 24.46 12.47
N LEU A 55 2.52 23.47 11.85
CA LEU A 55 1.82 22.40 12.54
C LEU A 55 2.38 21.06 12.10
N LYS A 56 3.69 20.85 12.34
CA LYS A 56 4.23 19.49 12.39
C LYS A 56 3.68 18.87 13.68
N GLU A 57 2.41 18.52 13.69
CA GLU A 57 1.90 17.59 14.70
C GLU A 57 2.71 16.31 14.52
N ASP A 58 3.40 15.88 15.58
CA ASP A 58 4.09 14.60 15.54
C ASP A 58 3.06 13.53 15.16
N PRO A 59 3.29 12.76 14.06
CA PRO A 59 2.35 11.76 13.61
C PRO A 59 2.12 10.78 14.76
N ARG A 60 0.91 10.83 15.33
CA ARG A 60 0.54 9.96 16.45
C ARG A 60 0.45 8.56 15.91
N ARG A 61 1.46 7.74 16.22
CA ARG A 61 1.49 6.33 15.84
C ARG A 61 0.21 5.63 16.31
N GLN A 62 -0.69 5.32 15.38
CA GLN A 62 -1.96 4.70 15.70
C GLN A 62 -1.86 3.18 15.76
N LEU A 63 -0.96 2.56 14.99
CA LEU A 63 -0.85 1.10 14.87
C LEU A 63 0.49 0.58 15.42
N THR A 64 0.43 -0.47 16.25
CA THR A 64 1.61 -1.18 16.78
C THR A 64 2.26 -2.02 15.68
N VAL A 65 3.57 -2.33 15.81
CA VAL A 65 4.31 -3.17 14.82
C VAL A 65 3.58 -4.50 14.63
N LEU A 66 3.18 -5.15 15.72
CA LEU A 66 2.43 -6.40 15.67
C LEU A 66 1.08 -6.25 14.95
N GLY A 67 0.40 -5.13 15.11
CA GLY A 67 -0.85 -4.85 14.40
C GLY A 67 -0.63 -4.69 12.89
N ILE A 68 0.49 -4.08 12.48
CA ILE A 68 0.88 -3.99 11.07
C ILE A 68 1.21 -5.38 10.52
N VAL A 69 1.99 -6.18 11.24
CA VAL A 69 2.33 -7.55 10.83
C VAL A 69 1.07 -8.43 10.70
N GLY A 70 0.16 -8.34 11.67
CA GLY A 70 -1.12 -9.05 11.61
C GLY A 70 -1.98 -8.60 10.43
N LEU A 71 -2.04 -7.28 10.16
CA LEU A 71 -2.74 -6.74 8.99
C LEU A 71 -2.14 -7.27 7.69
N CYS A 72 -0.81 -7.24 7.54
CA CYS A 72 -0.12 -7.77 6.36
C CYS A 72 -0.37 -9.27 6.19
N TYR A 73 -0.31 -10.05 7.29
CA TYR A 73 -0.62 -11.47 7.26
C TYR A 73 -2.03 -11.73 6.74
N PHE A 74 -3.06 -11.06 7.28
CA PHE A 74 -4.43 -11.26 6.81
C PHE A 74 -4.72 -10.69 5.42
N SER A 75 -4.02 -9.64 5.01
CA SER A 75 -4.19 -9.09 3.65
C SER A 75 -3.61 -9.99 2.57
N VAL A 76 -2.64 -10.84 2.90
CA VAL A 76 -1.93 -11.70 1.93
C VAL A 76 -2.33 -13.16 2.07
N CYS A 77 -2.52 -13.65 3.29
CA CYS A 77 -2.87 -15.04 3.59
C CYS A 77 -4.40 -15.21 3.64
N GLY A 78 -5.03 -15.35 2.49
CA GLY A 78 -6.45 -15.70 2.34
C GLY A 78 -6.75 -17.18 2.61
N GLY A 79 -6.25 -17.75 3.72
CA GLY A 79 -6.39 -19.18 4.02
C GLY A 79 -5.77 -20.11 2.95
N PRO A 80 -5.84 -21.45 3.14
CA PRO A 80 -5.31 -22.43 2.18
C PRO A 80 -6.26 -22.69 1.00
N ILE A 81 -7.41 -22.02 0.98
CA ILE A 81 -8.46 -22.18 -0.02
C ILE A 81 -7.87 -21.83 -1.39
N GLY A 82 -7.78 -22.81 -2.28
CA GLY A 82 -7.17 -22.67 -3.62
C GLY A 82 -5.77 -23.28 -3.74
N SER A 83 -5.19 -23.80 -2.66
CA SER A 83 -3.98 -24.63 -2.73
C SER A 83 -4.27 -26.05 -3.25
N GLU A 84 -5.50 -26.54 -3.05
CA GLU A 84 -5.97 -27.86 -3.46
C GLU A 84 -5.87 -28.07 -4.98
N PRO A 85 -6.35 -27.16 -5.86
CA PRO A 85 -6.20 -27.33 -7.30
C PRO A 85 -4.74 -27.26 -7.78
N ILE A 86 -3.88 -26.48 -7.11
CA ILE A 86 -2.44 -26.39 -7.46
C ILE A 86 -1.75 -27.73 -7.20
N ILE A 87 -2.02 -28.33 -6.04
CA ILE A 87 -1.46 -29.62 -5.65
C ILE A 87 -2.08 -30.75 -6.48
N SER A 88 -3.38 -30.69 -6.76
CA SER A 88 -4.08 -31.69 -7.57
C SER A 88 -3.65 -31.70 -9.04
N ALA A 89 -3.26 -30.55 -9.60
CA ALA A 89 -2.83 -30.46 -11.00
C ALA A 89 -1.32 -30.73 -11.19
N GLY A 90 -0.47 -30.27 -10.27
CA GLY A 90 0.99 -30.39 -10.37
C GLY A 90 1.61 -31.57 -9.62
N GLY A 91 0.86 -32.21 -8.72
CA GLY A 91 1.37 -33.21 -7.77
C GLY A 91 1.94 -32.56 -6.50
N PRO A 92 1.98 -33.28 -5.36
CA PRO A 92 2.32 -32.72 -4.05
C PRO A 92 3.70 -32.05 -3.99
N LEU A 93 4.71 -32.67 -4.59
CA LEU A 93 6.09 -32.16 -4.55
C LEU A 93 6.22 -30.84 -5.34
N ILE A 94 5.72 -30.80 -6.58
CA ILE A 94 5.81 -29.61 -7.44
C ILE A 94 4.93 -28.50 -6.88
N GLY A 95 3.71 -28.83 -6.40
CA GLY A 95 2.80 -27.86 -5.80
C GLY A 95 3.42 -27.15 -4.61
N LEU A 96 4.06 -27.90 -3.68
CA LEU A 96 4.74 -27.32 -2.53
C LEU A 96 5.96 -26.47 -2.91
N ILE A 97 6.77 -26.92 -3.87
CA ILE A 97 7.93 -26.16 -4.36
C ILE A 97 7.47 -24.83 -4.96
N LEU A 98 6.43 -24.84 -5.80
CA LEU A 98 5.88 -23.63 -6.41
C LEU A 98 5.25 -22.71 -5.36
N LEU A 99 4.51 -23.26 -4.40
CA LEU A 99 3.92 -22.51 -3.29
C LEU A 99 4.98 -21.79 -2.45
N LEU A 100 6.18 -22.37 -2.31
CA LEU A 100 7.30 -21.77 -1.60
C LEU A 100 8.10 -20.78 -2.46
N LEU A 101 8.39 -21.13 -3.71
CA LEU A 101 9.21 -20.29 -4.60
C LEU A 101 8.48 -19.03 -5.05
N PHE A 102 7.18 -19.10 -5.31
CA PHE A 102 6.39 -17.99 -5.80
C PHE A 102 6.46 -16.74 -4.89
N PRO A 103 6.19 -16.82 -3.57
CA PRO A 103 6.31 -15.66 -2.68
C PRO A 103 7.77 -15.21 -2.49
N ILE A 104 8.76 -16.09 -2.67
CA ILE A 104 10.18 -15.69 -2.60
C ILE A 104 10.54 -14.84 -3.82
N ILE A 105 10.19 -15.31 -5.02
CA ILE A 105 10.57 -14.65 -6.28
C ILE A 105 9.82 -13.32 -6.45
N LEU A 106 8.52 -13.28 -6.11
CA LEU A 106 7.70 -12.08 -6.29
C LEU A 106 7.62 -11.23 -5.02
N GLY A 107 7.48 -11.86 -3.85
CA GLY A 107 7.28 -11.15 -2.59
C GLY A 107 8.54 -10.47 -2.07
N LEU A 108 9.72 -11.10 -2.14
CA LEU A 108 10.96 -10.46 -1.70
C LEU A 108 11.25 -9.13 -2.41
N PRO A 109 11.28 -9.05 -3.76
CA PRO A 109 11.59 -7.78 -4.42
C PRO A 109 10.54 -6.71 -4.10
N ILE A 110 9.25 -7.08 -4.05
CA ILE A 110 8.18 -6.14 -3.68
C ILE A 110 8.37 -5.64 -2.23
N ALA A 111 8.75 -6.51 -1.30
CA ALA A 111 9.00 -6.15 0.08
C ALA A 111 10.21 -5.21 0.23
N TYR A 112 11.30 -5.46 -0.49
CA TYR A 112 12.47 -4.57 -0.48
C TYR A 112 12.13 -3.19 -1.06
N VAL A 113 11.45 -3.13 -2.21
CA VAL A 113 11.03 -1.87 -2.82
C VAL A 113 10.07 -1.10 -1.90
N THR A 114 9.13 -1.82 -1.27
CA THR A 114 8.20 -1.24 -0.29
C THR A 114 8.94 -0.69 0.93
N ALA A 115 9.96 -1.39 1.43
CA ALA A 115 10.76 -0.94 2.55
C ALA A 115 11.50 0.36 2.22
N GLU A 116 12.22 0.42 1.10
CA GLU A 116 12.95 1.61 0.65
C GLU A 116 12.02 2.82 0.39
N LEU A 117 10.85 2.58 -0.22
CA LEU A 117 9.88 3.65 -0.47
C LEU A 117 9.21 4.13 0.81
N SER A 118 8.93 3.24 1.77
CA SER A 118 8.33 3.59 3.06
C SER A 118 9.25 4.46 3.93
N THR A 119 10.57 4.31 3.80
CA THR A 119 11.55 5.16 4.49
C THR A 119 11.83 6.45 3.72
N ALA A 120 11.78 6.43 2.38
CA ALA A 120 11.96 7.61 1.54
C ALA A 120 10.78 8.59 1.61
N TYR A 121 9.54 8.09 1.71
CA TYR A 121 8.32 8.89 1.74
C TYR A 121 7.49 8.57 3.00
N PRO A 122 7.76 9.24 4.15
CA PRO A 122 7.07 9.00 5.41
C PRO A 122 5.66 9.64 5.46
N GLU A 123 4.98 9.71 4.32
CA GLU A 123 3.63 10.27 4.16
C GLU A 123 2.59 9.15 4.34
N ASP A 124 1.45 9.45 4.97
CA ASP A 124 0.39 8.48 5.32
C ASP A 124 -0.45 7.97 4.12
N GLY A 125 0.12 7.85 2.92
CA GLY A 125 -0.61 7.54 1.68
C GLY A 125 -0.11 6.33 0.88
N GLY A 126 0.87 5.58 1.39
CA GLY A 126 1.31 4.30 0.82
C GLY A 126 1.68 4.35 -0.67
N TYR A 127 1.36 3.29 -1.41
CA TYR A 127 1.74 3.16 -2.82
C TYR A 127 1.14 4.26 -3.72
N THR A 128 -0.01 4.83 -3.37
CA THR A 128 -0.60 5.96 -4.12
C THR A 128 0.30 7.19 -4.08
N VAL A 129 0.92 7.49 -2.93
CA VAL A 129 1.87 8.60 -2.79
C VAL A 129 3.20 8.29 -3.50
N TRP A 130 3.67 7.04 -3.45
CA TRP A 130 4.90 6.66 -4.16
C TRP A 130 4.74 6.84 -5.67
N VAL A 131 3.61 6.40 -6.24
CA VAL A 131 3.32 6.56 -7.67
C VAL A 131 3.08 8.04 -8.02
N LEU A 132 2.41 8.79 -7.14
CA LEU A 132 2.22 10.23 -7.31
C LEU A 132 3.58 10.95 -7.44
N ASN A 133 4.54 10.62 -6.58
CA ASN A 133 5.85 11.26 -6.61
C ASN A 133 6.73 10.81 -7.79
N ALA A 134 6.57 9.56 -8.26
CA ALA A 134 7.35 9.01 -9.36
C ALA A 134 6.80 9.37 -10.76
N PHE A 135 5.48 9.33 -10.95
CA PHE A 135 4.81 9.44 -12.26
C PHE A 135 3.80 10.59 -12.37
N GLY A 136 3.58 11.33 -11.28
CA GLY A 136 2.71 12.50 -11.24
C GLY A 136 1.22 12.21 -10.91
N PRO A 137 0.38 13.26 -10.88
CA PRO A 137 -0.99 13.20 -10.33
C PRO A 137 -1.93 12.21 -11.01
N PHE A 138 -1.83 12.05 -12.34
CA PHE A 138 -2.70 11.18 -13.10
C PHE A 138 -2.53 9.69 -12.71
N TRP A 139 -1.28 9.22 -12.65
CA TRP A 139 -0.98 7.83 -12.32
C TRP A 139 -1.19 7.52 -10.84
N GLY A 140 -0.96 8.50 -9.96
CA GLY A 140 -1.33 8.40 -8.54
C GLY A 140 -2.82 8.15 -8.37
N PHE A 141 -3.66 8.97 -9.02
CA PHE A 141 -5.12 8.79 -8.99
C PHE A 141 -5.55 7.43 -9.55
N GLN A 142 -5.00 7.03 -10.69
CA GLN A 142 -5.34 5.74 -11.33
C GLN A 142 -5.05 4.56 -10.39
N THR A 143 -3.90 4.58 -9.71
CA THR A 143 -3.51 3.51 -8.78
C THR A 143 -4.45 3.45 -7.57
N GLY A 144 -4.79 4.61 -7.00
CA GLY A 144 -5.77 4.69 -5.90
C GLY A 144 -7.17 4.24 -6.32
N TYR A 145 -7.60 4.60 -7.53
CA TYR A 145 -8.91 4.23 -8.07
C TYR A 145 -9.03 2.71 -8.29
N TRP A 146 -8.03 2.07 -8.89
CA TRP A 146 -8.02 0.62 -9.07
C TRP A 146 -7.98 -0.13 -7.74
N ALA A 147 -7.21 0.35 -6.78
CA ALA A 147 -7.18 -0.26 -5.45
C ALA A 147 -8.52 -0.12 -4.73
N TRP A 148 -9.20 1.02 -4.88
CA TRP A 148 -10.55 1.20 -4.35
C TRP A 148 -11.55 0.23 -4.99
N ILE A 149 -11.52 0.08 -6.32
CA ILE A 149 -12.36 -0.92 -7.03
C ILE A 149 -12.08 -2.33 -6.51
N SER A 150 -10.80 -2.71 -6.38
CA SER A 150 -10.42 -4.02 -5.81
C SER A 150 -11.04 -4.21 -4.43
N GLY A 151 -10.92 -3.21 -3.55
CA GLY A 151 -11.50 -3.27 -2.22
C GLY A 151 -13.03 -3.39 -2.23
N VAL A 152 -13.73 -2.75 -3.17
CA VAL A 152 -15.19 -2.91 -3.31
C VAL A 152 -15.56 -4.33 -3.77
N ILE A 153 -14.82 -4.88 -4.73
CA ILE A 153 -15.03 -6.25 -5.23
C ILE A 153 -14.78 -7.24 -4.09
N ASP A 154 -13.68 -7.10 -3.36
CA ASP A 154 -13.32 -7.95 -2.24
C ASP A 154 -14.41 -7.94 -1.15
N ASN A 155 -14.88 -6.74 -0.77
CA ASN A 155 -15.97 -6.60 0.21
C ASN A 155 -17.29 -7.25 -0.24
N ALA A 156 -17.54 -7.38 -1.55
CA ALA A 156 -18.70 -8.08 -2.08
C ALA A 156 -18.48 -9.61 -2.18
N LEU A 157 -17.25 -10.02 -2.49
CA LEU A 157 -16.89 -11.41 -2.79
C LEU A 157 -16.69 -12.24 -1.51
N TYR A 158 -15.98 -11.72 -0.51
CA TYR A 158 -15.66 -12.46 0.72
C TYR A 158 -16.88 -12.91 1.53
N PRO A 159 -17.92 -12.08 1.78
CA PRO A 159 -19.13 -12.54 2.45
C PRO A 159 -19.88 -13.61 1.65
N GLY A 160 -19.83 -13.52 0.32
CA GLY A 160 -20.39 -14.52 -0.58
C GLY A 160 -19.72 -15.88 -0.42
N LEU A 161 -18.38 -15.90 -0.42
CA LEU A 161 -17.58 -17.10 -0.19
C LEU A 161 -17.79 -17.70 1.21
N ALA A 162 -17.86 -16.84 2.23
CA ALA A 162 -18.09 -17.31 3.60
C ALA A 162 -19.41 -18.11 3.69
N VAL A 163 -20.50 -17.58 3.12
CA VAL A 163 -21.79 -18.26 3.15
C VAL A 163 -21.80 -19.53 2.31
N SER A 164 -21.15 -19.56 1.14
CA SER A 164 -21.05 -20.79 0.35
C SER A 164 -20.30 -21.91 1.09
N THR A 165 -19.23 -21.57 1.81
CA THR A 165 -18.52 -22.56 2.63
C THR A 165 -19.39 -23.04 3.80
N PHE A 166 -20.20 -22.17 4.40
CA PHE A 166 -21.13 -22.57 5.46
C PHE A 166 -22.24 -23.51 4.96
N THR A 167 -22.82 -23.24 3.78
CA THR A 167 -23.88 -24.08 3.20
C THR A 167 -23.36 -25.43 2.72
N GLU A 168 -22.11 -25.49 2.24
CA GLU A 168 -21.43 -26.77 1.93
C GLU A 168 -21.28 -27.67 3.16
N VAL A 169 -21.00 -27.10 4.34
CA VAL A 169 -20.73 -27.86 5.57
C VAL A 169 -22.01 -28.21 6.34
N TYR A 170 -22.98 -27.29 6.42
CA TYR A 170 -24.18 -27.42 7.27
C TYR A 170 -25.47 -27.74 6.50
N GLY A 171 -25.41 -27.80 5.17
CA GLY A 171 -26.56 -28.08 4.31
C GLY A 171 -27.24 -26.82 3.78
N ASP A 172 -28.00 -26.99 2.69
CA ASP A 172 -28.56 -25.88 1.91
C ASP A 172 -29.66 -25.13 2.69
N ILE A 173 -29.58 -23.80 2.64
CA ILE A 173 -30.62 -22.91 3.15
C ILE A 173 -31.62 -22.81 2.01
N GLY A 174 -32.64 -23.67 2.01
CA GLY A 174 -33.56 -23.93 0.88
C GLY A 174 -34.37 -22.76 0.31
N SER A 175 -33.97 -21.50 0.53
CA SER A 175 -34.48 -20.31 -0.12
C SER A 175 -33.35 -19.33 -0.53
N PRO A 176 -33.22 -19.00 -1.83
CA PRO A 176 -32.19 -18.07 -2.33
C PRO A 176 -32.27 -16.65 -1.76
N THR A 177 -33.47 -16.21 -1.37
CA THR A 177 -33.67 -14.88 -0.77
C THR A 177 -33.16 -14.85 0.68
N ALA A 178 -33.37 -15.91 1.45
CA ALA A 178 -32.86 -16.03 2.81
C ALA A 178 -31.32 -16.06 2.82
N GLU A 179 -30.70 -16.79 1.88
CA GLU A 179 -29.26 -16.83 1.72
C GLU A 179 -28.67 -15.43 1.41
N TYR A 180 -29.33 -14.66 0.54
CA TYR A 180 -28.92 -13.29 0.23
C TYR A 180 -28.98 -12.37 1.46
N PHE A 181 -30.05 -12.44 2.26
CA PHE A 181 -30.16 -11.64 3.49
C PHE A 181 -29.10 -12.05 4.52
N ILE A 182 -28.77 -13.33 4.62
CA ILE A 182 -27.70 -13.82 5.52
C ILE A 182 -26.33 -13.29 5.05
N LYS A 183 -26.02 -13.37 3.75
CA LYS A 183 -24.80 -12.79 3.16
C LYS A 183 -24.69 -11.29 3.48
N ALA A 184 -25.78 -10.55 3.26
CA ALA A 184 -25.84 -9.12 3.54
C ALA A 184 -25.66 -8.82 5.04
N ALA A 185 -26.31 -9.58 5.92
CA ALA A 185 -26.19 -9.40 7.37
C ALA A 185 -24.76 -9.67 7.86
N ILE A 186 -24.10 -10.71 7.35
CA ILE A 186 -22.70 -11.01 7.66
C ILE A 186 -21.78 -9.88 7.16
N ALA A 187 -21.98 -9.40 5.93
CA ALA A 187 -21.21 -8.28 5.38
C ALA A 187 -21.34 -7.02 6.26
N VAL A 188 -22.58 -6.67 6.66
CA VAL A 188 -22.83 -5.53 7.55
C VAL A 188 -22.19 -5.76 8.92
N ALA A 189 -22.32 -6.95 9.50
CA ALA A 189 -21.68 -7.27 10.77
C ALA A 189 -20.15 -7.15 10.72
N LEU A 190 -19.52 -7.60 9.63
CA LEU A 190 -18.06 -7.53 9.42
C LEU A 190 -17.56 -6.11 9.11
N THR A 191 -18.43 -5.21 8.65
CA THR A 191 -18.08 -3.79 8.46
C THR A 191 -18.13 -2.98 9.76
N LEU A 192 -18.89 -3.41 10.77
CA LEU A 192 -18.99 -2.69 12.06
C LEU A 192 -17.64 -2.48 12.77
N PRO A 193 -16.75 -3.48 12.89
CA PRO A 193 -15.42 -3.28 13.49
C PRO A 193 -14.57 -2.27 12.72
N ASN A 194 -14.74 -2.16 11.41
CA ASN A 194 -14.01 -1.19 10.58
C ASN A 194 -14.38 0.26 10.90
N LEU A 195 -15.56 0.49 11.50
CA LEU A 195 -16.01 1.83 11.93
C LEU A 195 -15.50 2.22 13.33
N LEU A 196 -15.11 1.26 14.17
CA LEU A 196 -14.69 1.49 15.56
C LEU A 196 -13.24 1.99 15.69
N GLY A 197 -12.50 2.05 14.58
CA GLY A 197 -11.18 2.66 14.51
C GLY A 197 -10.04 1.67 14.37
N ILE A 198 -8.98 2.11 13.68
CA ILE A 198 -7.89 1.26 13.20
C ILE A 198 -7.08 0.56 14.30
N ARG A 199 -7.10 1.11 15.54
CA ARG A 199 -6.46 0.50 16.72
C ARG A 199 -7.13 -0.80 17.15
N ILE A 200 -8.46 -0.82 17.16
CA ILE A 200 -9.24 -1.99 17.56
C ILE A 200 -9.10 -3.08 16.52
N VAL A 201 -9.19 -2.70 15.23
CA VAL A 201 -8.98 -3.61 14.10
C VAL A 201 -7.56 -4.20 14.15
N GLY A 202 -6.54 -3.36 14.36
CA GLY A 202 -5.14 -3.78 14.51
C GLY A 202 -4.92 -4.85 15.57
N ASN A 203 -5.43 -4.63 16.79
CA ASN A 203 -5.30 -5.59 17.88
C ASN A 203 -6.16 -6.84 17.63
N GLY A 204 -7.37 -6.67 17.06
CA GLY A 204 -8.27 -7.76 16.70
C GLY A 204 -7.64 -8.71 15.69
N MET A 205 -6.93 -8.18 14.69
CA MET A 205 -6.19 -8.99 13.72
C MET A 205 -5.10 -9.82 14.39
N VAL A 206 -4.34 -9.29 15.36
CA VAL A 206 -3.34 -10.12 16.06
C VAL A 206 -3.99 -11.31 16.77
N VAL A 207 -5.09 -11.09 17.48
CA VAL A 207 -5.83 -12.16 18.17
C VAL A 207 -6.39 -13.17 17.17
N LEU A 208 -6.98 -12.69 16.07
CA LEU A 208 -7.51 -13.54 15.01
C LEU A 208 -6.42 -14.39 14.36
N SER A 209 -5.21 -13.84 14.17
CA SER A 209 -4.07 -14.56 13.57
C SER A 209 -3.68 -15.76 14.41
N ILE A 210 -3.58 -15.55 15.73
CA ILE A 210 -3.29 -16.62 16.69
C ILE A 210 -4.40 -17.67 16.65
N PHE A 211 -5.68 -17.25 16.67
CA PHE A 211 -6.82 -18.15 16.64
C PHE A 211 -6.85 -19.00 15.36
N VAL A 212 -6.64 -18.38 14.19
CA VAL A 212 -6.59 -19.07 12.90
C VAL A 212 -5.43 -20.06 12.82
N MET A 213 -4.30 -19.80 13.49
CA MET A 213 -3.16 -20.73 13.49
C MET A 213 -3.38 -22.01 14.29
N ILE A 214 -4.26 -22.02 15.28
CA ILE A 214 -4.54 -23.19 16.11
C ILE A 214 -4.90 -24.44 15.29
N PRO A 215 -5.93 -24.42 14.41
CA PRO A 215 -6.29 -25.61 13.62
C PRO A 215 -5.16 -26.08 12.70
N PHE A 216 -4.35 -25.18 12.13
CA PHE A 216 -3.21 -25.58 11.30
C PHE A 216 -2.15 -26.32 12.12
N ILE A 217 -1.82 -25.82 13.31
CA ILE A 217 -0.86 -26.48 14.20
C ILE A 217 -1.39 -27.86 14.61
N VAL A 218 -2.69 -27.95 14.95
CA VAL A 218 -3.33 -29.23 15.31
C VAL A 218 -3.26 -30.23 14.14
N LEU A 219 -3.63 -29.81 12.93
CA LEU A 219 -3.57 -30.66 11.73
C LEU A 219 -2.13 -31.07 11.39
N PHE A 220 -1.17 -30.15 11.53
CA PHE A 220 0.25 -30.43 11.31
C PHE A 220 0.79 -31.48 12.29
N VAL A 221 0.51 -31.32 13.59
CA VAL A 221 0.91 -32.29 14.62
C VAL A 221 0.21 -33.63 14.39
N TRP A 222 -1.08 -33.63 14.06
CA TRP A 222 -1.82 -34.84 13.76
C TRP A 222 -1.26 -35.59 12.54
N GLY A 223 -0.91 -34.87 11.47
CA GLY A 223 -0.22 -35.46 10.31
C GLY A 223 1.11 -36.10 10.68
N LEU A 224 1.96 -35.41 11.46
CA LEU A 224 3.24 -35.96 11.93
C LEU A 224 3.08 -37.21 12.80
N VAL A 225 2.03 -37.29 13.61
CA VAL A 225 1.75 -38.47 14.45
C VAL A 225 1.14 -39.61 13.64
N SER A 226 0.38 -39.31 12.59
CA SER A 226 -0.25 -40.32 11.72
C SER A 226 0.73 -40.97 10.74
N ASP A 227 1.81 -40.27 10.37
CA ASP A 227 2.85 -40.75 9.45
C ASP A 227 4.09 -41.34 10.16
N GLY A 228 4.07 -41.42 11.50
CA GLY A 228 5.16 -41.92 12.36
C GLY A 228 4.90 -43.27 13.03
#